data_AF-A0A3D0EWW5-F1
#
_entry.id   AF-A0A3D0EWW5-F1
#
_cell.length_a   1.000
_cell.length_b   1.000
_cell.length_c   1.000
_cell.angle_alpha   90.00
_cell.angle_beta   90.00
_cell.angle_gamma   90.00
#
_symmetry.space_group_name_H-M   'P 1'
#
loop_
_entity.id
_entity.type
_entity.pdbx_description
1 polymer ?
#
loop_
_entity_poly.entity_id
_entity_poly.type
_entity_poly.pdbx_seq_one_letter_code
_entity_poly.pdbx_strand_id
1 'polypeptide(L)'
;MSFNSDRVEWRRVTDPLCKTYKVDFEYSLLGFDLDAGRLDMLLRYAAGKGHCRRHRHVASTMTLVLEGEQHLQELRVDGSTKIVSRKKGDYALSPGDARP
;
A
#
# COMPACT_ATOMS: atom_id res chain seq x y z
N MET A 1 -14.02 -5.36 -22.14
CA MET A 1 -12.80 -4.57 -21.88
C MET A 1 -12.10 -5.16 -20.67
N SER A 2 -10.80 -5.43 -20.75
CA SER A 2 -9.98 -5.86 -19.61
C SER A 2 -9.22 -4.67 -19.03
N PHE A 3 -8.95 -4.71 -17.72
CA PHE A 3 -8.07 -3.74 -17.07
C PHE A 3 -6.66 -3.77 -17.69
N ASN A 4 -6.02 -2.60 -17.83
CA ASN A 4 -4.65 -2.45 -18.32
C ASN A 4 -3.92 -1.40 -17.47
N SER A 5 -2.91 -1.84 -16.70
CA SER A 5 -2.11 -1.00 -15.80
C SER A 5 -1.18 -0.01 -16.51
N ASP A 6 -0.93 -0.16 -17.80
CA ASP A 6 -0.06 0.75 -18.55
C ASP A 6 -0.80 2.00 -19.04
N ARG A 7 -2.13 2.02 -18.90
CA ARG A 7 -3.01 3.11 -19.35
C ARG A 7 -3.48 4.02 -18.23
N VAL A 8 -3.06 3.78 -16.99
CA VAL A 8 -3.43 4.60 -15.84
C VAL A 8 -2.40 5.68 -15.59
N GLU A 9 -2.81 6.75 -14.90
CA GLU A 9 -1.91 7.83 -14.52
C GLU A 9 -1.12 7.45 -13.26
N TRP A 10 0.19 7.27 -13.40
CA TRP A 10 1.10 6.97 -12.30
C TRP A 10 1.68 8.24 -11.68
N ARG A 11 1.60 8.34 -10.36
CA ARG A 11 2.20 9.42 -9.56
C ARG A 11 3.29 8.85 -8.68
N ARG A 12 4.52 9.35 -8.83
CA ARG A 12 5.67 8.90 -8.05
C ARG A 12 5.83 9.70 -6.77
N VAL A 13 6.10 8.99 -5.68
CA VAL A 13 6.42 9.57 -4.37
C VAL A 13 7.79 9.06 -3.95
N THR A 14 8.69 10.01 -3.66
CA THR A 14 10.00 9.73 -3.06
C THR A 14 10.18 10.56 -1.80
N ASP A 15 11.02 10.08 -0.88
CA ASP A 15 11.42 10.85 0.30
C ASP A 15 12.93 10.71 0.53
N PRO A 16 13.75 11.61 -0.04
CA PRO A 16 15.21 11.54 0.09
C PRO A 16 15.70 11.90 1.52
N LEU A 17 14.84 12.46 2.36
CA LEU A 17 15.17 12.80 3.75
C LEU A 17 15.01 11.59 4.67
N CYS A 18 14.19 10.61 4.31
CA CYS A 18 14.10 9.34 5.04
C CYS A 18 15.40 8.54 4.87
N LYS A 19 16.17 8.39 5.96
CA LYS A 19 17.45 7.65 5.97
C LYS A 19 17.33 6.21 6.45
N THR A 20 16.19 5.83 7.03
CA THR A 20 15.97 4.50 7.62
C THR A 20 15.51 3.45 6.61
N TYR A 21 14.82 3.85 5.54
CA TYR A 21 14.40 2.98 4.45
C TYR A 21 14.13 3.79 3.17
N LYS A 22 14.17 3.11 2.02
CA LYS A 22 13.92 3.73 0.71
C LYS A 22 12.43 4.00 0.52
N VAL A 23 12.00 5.25 0.70
CA VAL A 23 10.66 5.69 0.27
C VAL A 23 10.69 5.97 -1.23
N ASP A 24 10.11 5.06 -2.01
CA ASP A 24 10.04 5.17 -3.47
C ASP A 24 8.95 4.23 -3.98
N PHE A 25 7.79 4.81 -4.27
CA PHE A 25 6.64 4.08 -4.79
C PHE A 25 5.84 4.96 -5.74
N GLU A 26 5.04 4.31 -6.57
CA GLU A 26 4.09 4.96 -7.45
C GLU A 26 2.69 4.48 -7.12
N TYR A 27 1.71 5.37 -7.27
CA TYR A 27 0.32 5.04 -7.12
C TYR A 27 -0.52 5.59 -8.27
N SER A 28 -1.67 4.98 -8.50
CA SER A 28 -2.68 5.46 -9.42
C SER A 28 -4.06 5.31 -8.81
N LEU A 29 -4.92 6.32 -8.95
CA LEU A 29 -6.29 6.27 -8.47
C LEU A 29 -7.18 5.71 -9.59
N LEU A 30 -7.91 4.63 -9.30
CA LEU A 30 -8.80 3.99 -10.27
C LEU A 30 -10.23 4.53 -10.19
N GLY A 31 -10.68 4.88 -9.00
CA GLY A 31 -12.01 5.42 -8.75
C GLY A 31 -12.22 5.66 -7.25
N PHE A 32 -13.13 6.56 -6.91
CA PHE A 32 -13.45 6.90 -5.52
C PHE A 32 -14.93 7.20 -5.35
N ASP A 33 -15.39 7.09 -4.11
CA ASP A 33 -16.71 7.50 -3.64
C ASP A 33 -16.50 8.37 -2.39
N LEU A 34 -16.86 9.65 -2.49
CA LEU A 34 -16.66 10.61 -1.41
C LEU A 34 -17.66 10.40 -0.27
N ASP A 35 -18.91 10.06 -0.61
CA ASP A 35 -19.96 9.88 0.38
C ASP A 35 -19.73 8.59 1.19
N ALA A 36 -19.27 7.53 0.51
CA ALA A 36 -18.88 6.29 1.17
C ALA A 36 -17.46 6.31 1.77
N GLY A 37 -16.66 7.35 1.49
CA GLY A 37 -15.28 7.45 1.96
C GLY A 37 -14.37 6.34 1.43
N ARG A 38 -14.56 5.91 0.18
CA ARG A 38 -13.87 4.78 -0.44
C ARG A 38 -12.99 5.23 -1.62
N LEU A 39 -11.86 4.56 -1.78
CA LEU A 39 -10.95 4.75 -2.90
C LEU A 39 -10.37 3.41 -3.33
N ASP A 40 -10.37 3.16 -4.64
CA ASP A 40 -9.65 2.05 -5.26
C ASP A 40 -8.39 2.59 -5.94
N MET A 41 -7.25 1.95 -5.68
CA MET A 41 -5.96 2.40 -6.21
C MET A 41 -5.03 1.23 -6.55
N LEU A 42 -4.05 1.53 -7.40
CA LEU A 42 -2.89 0.66 -7.63
C LEU A 42 -1.69 1.23 -6.89
N LEU A 43 -0.84 0.33 -6.40
CA LEU A 43 0.48 0.65 -5.92
C LEU A 43 1.52 -0.22 -6.63
N ARG A 44 2.66 0.38 -6.97
CA ARG A 44 3.87 -0.35 -7.34
C ARG A 44 5.07 0.29 -6.65
N TYR A 45 6.04 -0.54 -6.28
CA TYR A 45 7.21 -0.12 -5.53
C TYR A 45 8.46 -0.21 -6.39
N ALA A 46 9.38 0.74 -6.20
CA ALA A 46 10.62 0.73 -6.97
C ALA A 46 11.44 -0.55 -6.72
N ALA A 47 12.22 -0.95 -7.72
CA ALA A 47 13.16 -2.06 -7.60
C ALA A 47 14.12 -1.84 -6.42
N GLY A 48 14.53 -2.95 -5.78
CA GLY A 48 15.40 -2.93 -4.61
C GLY A 48 14.69 -2.52 -3.30
N LYS A 49 13.45 -2.98 -3.11
CA LYS A 49 12.62 -2.75 -1.90
C LYS A 49 12.26 -1.28 -1.69
N GLY A 50 11.44 -0.72 -2.56
CA GLY A 50 10.72 0.53 -2.29
C GLY A 50 9.69 0.38 -1.17
N HIS A 51 9.48 1.44 -0.40
CA HIS A 51 8.51 1.50 0.69
C HIS A 51 7.60 2.71 0.54
N CYS A 52 6.42 2.63 1.14
CA CYS A 52 5.63 3.81 1.46
C CYS A 52 6.13 4.44 2.76
N ARG A 53 5.75 5.70 3.03
CA ARG A 53 5.93 6.27 4.37
C ARG A 53 5.13 5.44 5.37
N ARG A 54 5.63 5.31 6.59
CA ARG A 54 4.87 4.73 7.69
C ARG A 54 3.54 5.49 7.87
N HIS A 55 2.43 4.76 7.87
CA HIS A 55 1.09 5.30 8.03
C HIS A 55 0.19 4.28 8.72
N ARG A 56 -1.02 4.73 9.09
CA ARG A 56 -2.10 3.88 9.59
C ARG A 56 -3.32 4.03 8.70
N HIS A 57 -4.11 2.97 8.60
CA HIS A 57 -5.40 3.03 7.93
C HIS A 57 -6.49 3.33 8.94
N VAL A 58 -7.25 4.41 8.74
CA VAL A 58 -8.40 4.73 9.60
C VAL A 58 -9.66 3.93 9.21
N ALA A 59 -9.66 3.32 8.03
CA ALA A 59 -10.73 2.47 7.50
C ALA A 59 -10.19 1.12 7.06
N SER A 60 -11.08 0.15 6.79
CA SER A 60 -10.66 -1.16 6.28
C SER A 60 -9.96 -1.04 4.94
N THR A 61 -8.89 -1.82 4.75
CA THR A 61 -8.14 -1.87 3.49
C THR A 61 -8.10 -3.27 2.96
N MET A 62 -8.50 -3.40 1.70
CA MET A 62 -8.41 -4.61 0.92
C MET A 62 -7.16 -4.54 0.03
N THR A 63 -6.42 -5.63 -0.08
CA THR A 63 -5.22 -5.70 -0.93
C THR A 63 -5.24 -7.01 -1.71
N LEU A 64 -5.00 -6.91 -3.02
CA LEU A 64 -4.71 -8.03 -3.90
C LEU A 64 -3.33 -7.79 -4.52
N VAL A 65 -2.41 -8.73 -4.37
CA VAL A 65 -1.08 -8.61 -4.98
C VAL A 65 -1.15 -9.06 -6.44
N LEU A 66 -1.07 -8.10 -7.36
CA LEU A 66 -1.13 -8.39 -8.80
C LEU A 66 0.15 -9.02 -9.32
N GLU A 67 1.31 -8.53 -8.86
CA GLU A 67 2.64 -8.99 -9.23
C GLU A 67 3.64 -8.78 -8.09
N GLY A 68 4.74 -9.55 -8.10
CA GLY A 68 5.80 -9.46 -7.09
C GLY A 68 5.36 -9.92 -5.70
N GLU A 69 5.91 -9.26 -4.68
CA GLU A 69 5.65 -9.54 -3.27
C GLU A 69 5.41 -8.24 -2.49
N GLN A 70 4.50 -8.30 -1.51
CA GLN A 70 4.29 -7.25 -0.51
C GLN A 70 4.87 -7.73 0.82
N HIS A 71 5.74 -6.92 1.43
CA HIS A 71 6.24 -7.14 2.78
C HIS A 71 5.78 -6.02 3.70
N LEU A 72 5.20 -6.38 4.85
CA LEU A 72 4.75 -5.43 5.86
C LEU A 72 5.43 -5.69 7.20
N GLN A 73 5.70 -4.59 7.90
CA GLN A 73 6.04 -4.59 9.32
C GLN A 73 4.95 -3.83 10.05
N GLU A 74 4.13 -4.54 10.82
CA GLU A 74 3.00 -3.96 11.56
C GLU A 74 3.40 -3.84 13.03
N LEU A 75 3.49 -2.61 13.55
CA LEU A 75 3.69 -2.40 14.98
C LEU A 75 2.38 -2.71 15.71
N ARG A 76 2.45 -3.62 16.69
CA ARG A 76 1.32 -3.97 17.55
C ARG A 76 1.27 -3.09 18.79
N VAL A 77 0.13 -3.13 19.45
CA VAL A 77 -0.16 -2.39 20.69
C VAL A 77 0.80 -2.74 21.82
N ASP A 78 1.28 -3.99 21.86
CA ASP A 78 2.26 -4.46 22.85
C ASP A 78 3.71 -4.05 22.52
N GLY A 79 3.91 -3.26 21.46
CA GLY A 79 5.23 -2.86 20.97
C GLY A 79 5.94 -3.92 20.11
N SER A 80 5.37 -5.11 19.94
CA SER A 80 5.93 -6.13 19.05
C SER A 80 5.71 -5.79 17.58
N THR A 81 6.58 -6.31 16.71
CA THR A 81 6.43 -6.17 15.26
C THR A 81 5.93 -7.47 14.66
N LYS A 82 4.82 -7.40 13.92
CA LYS A 82 4.39 -8.49 13.03
C LYS A 82 5.08 -8.33 11.69
N ILE A 83 5.61 -9.43 11.17
CA ILE A 83 6.10 -9.49 9.79
C ILE A 83 5.06 -10.24 8.96
N VAL A 84 4.66 -9.65 7.84
CA VAL A 84 3.73 -10.25 6.88
C VAL A 84 4.37 -10.23 5.50
N SER A 85 4.27 -11.34 4.77
CA SER A 85 4.68 -11.44 3.38
C SER A 85 3.51 -12.00 2.57
N ARG A 86 3.22 -11.35 1.43
CA ARG A 86 2.18 -11.74 0.48
C ARG A 86 2.79 -11.80 -0.91
N LYS A 87 2.41 -12.79 -1.70
CA LYS A 87 2.89 -13.05 -3.06
C LYS A 87 1.78 -12.78 -4.06
N LYS A 88 2.13 -12.75 -5.36
CA LYS A 88 1.15 -12.67 -6.45
C LYS A 88 -0.04 -13.61 -6.22
N GLY A 89 -1.24 -13.06 -6.31
CA GLY A 89 -2.51 -13.77 -6.09
C GLY A 89 -3.03 -13.71 -4.66
N ASP A 90 -2.19 -13.35 -3.67
CA ASP A 90 -2.63 -13.24 -2.29
C ASP A 90 -3.59 -12.07 -2.09
N TYR A 91 -4.66 -12.37 -1.35
CA TYR A 91 -5.68 -11.43 -0.92
C TYR A 91 -5.57 -11.19 0.58
N ALA A 92 -5.77 -9.96 1.01
CA ALA A 92 -5.92 -9.63 2.42
C ALA A 92 -6.95 -8.53 2.65
N LEU A 93 -7.66 -8.65 3.77
CA LEU A 93 -8.51 -7.62 4.33
C LEU A 93 -7.99 -7.27 5.72
N SER A 94 -7.61 -6.01 5.90
CA SER A 94 -7.20 -5.46 7.20
C SER A 94 -8.27 -4.48 7.69
N PRO A 95 -8.71 -4.55 8.96
CA PRO A 95 -9.60 -3.54 9.53
C PRO A 95 -8.88 -2.20 9.69
N GLY A 96 -9.65 -1.13 9.87
CA GLY A 96 -9.08 0.18 10.25
C GLY A 96 -8.56 0.17 11.68
N ASP A 97 -7.49 0.93 11.92
CA ASP A 97 -6.93 1.23 13.24
C ASP A 97 -6.86 2.75 13.43
N ALA A 98 -7.94 3.32 13.99
CA ALA A 98 -8.13 4.75 14.17
C ALA A 98 -7.59 5.29 15.51
N ARG A 99 -6.79 4.51 16.25
CA ARG A 99 -6.24 4.95 17.56
C ARG A 99 -5.39 6.22 17.39
N PRO A 100 -5.37 7.15 18.38
CA PRO A 100 -4.65 8.42 18.33
C PRO A 100 -3.17 8.30 17.94
#